data_AF-A0A5B9E4D2-F1
#
_entry.id   AF-A0A5B9E4D2-F1
#
_cell.length_a   1.000
_cell.length_b   1.000
_cell.length_c   1.000
_cell.angle_alpha   90.00
_cell.angle_beta   90.00
_cell.angle_gamma   90.00
#
_symmetry.space_group_name_H-M   'P 1'
#
loop_
_entity.id
_entity.type
_entity.pdbx_description
1 polymer ?
#
loop_
_entity_poly.entity_id
_entity_poly.type
_entity_poly.pdbx_seq_one_letter_code
_entity_poly.pdbx_strand_id
1 'polypeptide(L)'
;MLNDVNVDFAAEQLAQLQQRIQPLHNELAAHPLFSSFHTMNDLYRFMETHVYAVWDFMSLLKALQRGLTCVDVPWLPSADPVSCHLVNQIVLGEESDVYAHQHMSHFELYLLAMHSAGASTQSIDTFLALLRSGSGVKKALVAAVAPMGAASFVRHTFALIETGKLHAIASAFTFGREDLIPDMFQGFLDRLSPELQPKLETFLWYLNRHIEVDGGEHGPMALKMVAKLCGSDPMRWREAAEAAEAALRARLALWNSLA
;
A
#
# COMPACT_ATOMS: atom_id res chain seq x y z
N MET A 1 -14.92 -31.04 0.94
CA MET A 1 -15.39 -30.56 2.26
C MET A 1 -14.17 -30.18 3.06
N LEU A 2 -13.78 -28.90 3.02
CA LEU A 2 -12.86 -28.36 4.03
C LEU A 2 -13.66 -28.32 5.33
N ASN A 3 -13.27 -29.11 6.32
CA ASN A 3 -14.03 -29.30 7.57
C ASN A 3 -14.34 -27.94 8.23
N ASP A 4 -15.58 -27.77 8.68
CA ASP A 4 -16.08 -26.55 9.36
C ASP A 4 -15.15 -26.05 10.48
N VAL A 5 -14.44 -26.97 11.15
CA VAL A 5 -13.43 -26.69 12.19
C VAL A 5 -12.28 -25.79 11.70
N ASN A 6 -11.85 -25.93 10.44
CA ASN A 6 -10.77 -25.09 9.89
C ASN A 6 -11.28 -23.70 9.49
N VAL A 7 -12.58 -23.56 9.18
CA VAL A 7 -13.21 -22.27 8.86
C VAL A 7 -13.35 -21.45 10.14
N ASP A 8 -13.82 -22.07 11.22
CA ASP A 8 -13.97 -21.42 12.53
C ASP A 8 -12.62 -20.99 13.12
N PHE A 9 -11.58 -21.82 13.01
CA PHE A 9 -10.24 -21.47 13.48
C PHE A 9 -9.67 -20.24 12.75
N ALA A 10 -9.73 -20.22 11.42
CA ALA A 10 -9.21 -19.11 10.64
C ALA A 10 -9.99 -17.81 10.88
N ALA A 11 -11.32 -17.90 11.08
CA ALA A 11 -12.14 -16.76 11.44
C ALA A 11 -11.78 -16.20 12.82
N GLU A 12 -11.56 -17.06 13.81
CA GLU A 12 -11.13 -16.64 15.15
C GLU A 12 -9.75 -15.97 15.11
N GLN A 13 -8.80 -16.53 14.38
CA GLN A 13 -7.46 -15.95 14.25
C GLN A 13 -7.48 -14.59 13.51
N LEU A 14 -8.30 -14.44 12.47
CA LEU A 14 -8.51 -13.14 11.81
C LEU A 14 -9.09 -12.12 12.79
N ALA A 15 -10.10 -12.50 13.57
CA ALA A 15 -10.71 -11.60 14.55
C ALA A 15 -9.69 -11.15 15.62
N GLN A 16 -8.85 -12.08 16.11
CA GLN A 16 -7.78 -11.75 17.06
C GLN A 16 -6.73 -10.81 16.45
N LEU A 17 -6.34 -11.04 15.18
CA LEU A 17 -5.43 -10.17 14.46
C LEU A 17 -6.02 -8.76 14.30
N GLN A 18 -7.26 -8.65 13.82
CA GLN A 18 -7.98 -7.39 13.65
C GLN A 18 -8.10 -6.63 14.98
N GLN A 19 -8.46 -7.32 16.07
CA GLN A 19 -8.53 -6.73 17.40
C GLN A 19 -7.17 -6.17 17.86
N ARG A 20 -6.07 -6.87 17.56
CA ARG A 20 -4.72 -6.43 17.91
C ARG A 20 -4.32 -5.15 17.20
N ILE A 21 -4.69 -5.00 15.93
CA ILE A 21 -4.30 -3.84 15.11
C ILE A 21 -5.28 -2.66 15.21
N GLN A 22 -6.51 -2.89 15.71
CA GLN A 22 -7.56 -1.87 15.78
C GLN A 22 -7.13 -0.56 16.45
N PRO A 23 -6.35 -0.55 17.56
CA PRO A 23 -5.90 0.71 18.16
C PRO A 23 -5.05 1.56 17.22
N LEU A 24 -4.15 0.93 16.45
CA LEU A 24 -3.30 1.62 15.47
C LEU A 24 -4.12 2.10 14.27
N HIS A 25 -5.09 1.30 13.84
CA HIS A 25 -6.01 1.70 12.78
C HIS A 25 -6.79 2.97 13.17
N ASN A 26 -7.32 3.00 14.39
CA ASN A 26 -8.05 4.17 14.91
C ASN A 26 -7.13 5.41 15.02
N GLU A 27 -5.89 5.22 15.44
CA GLU A 27 -4.90 6.31 15.52
C GLU A 27 -4.59 6.90 14.14
N LEU A 28 -4.45 6.05 13.12
CA LEU A 28 -4.28 6.48 11.73
C LEU A 28 -5.53 7.20 11.21
N ALA A 29 -6.73 6.63 11.39
CA ALA A 29 -7.97 7.27 10.95
C ALA A 29 -8.19 8.67 11.59
N ALA A 30 -7.75 8.84 12.83
CA ALA A 30 -7.84 10.10 13.57
C ALA A 30 -6.58 10.99 13.47
N HIS A 31 -5.62 10.64 12.62
CA HIS A 31 -4.31 11.29 12.60
C HIS A 31 -4.40 12.78 12.21
N PRO A 32 -3.68 13.70 12.90
CA PRO A 32 -3.80 15.14 12.69
C PRO A 32 -3.24 15.65 11.34
N LEU A 33 -2.47 14.82 10.62
CA LEU A 33 -1.86 15.18 9.32
C LEU A 33 -2.87 15.79 8.34
N PHE A 34 -4.08 15.23 8.22
CA PHE A 34 -5.07 15.76 7.27
C PHE A 34 -5.61 17.13 7.67
N SER A 35 -5.56 17.47 8.95
CA SER A 35 -5.95 18.78 9.46
C SER A 35 -4.83 19.82 9.34
N SER A 36 -3.59 19.43 9.00
CA SER A 36 -2.45 20.35 8.90
C SER A 36 -2.25 20.95 7.51
N PHE A 37 -3.05 20.53 6.51
CA PHE A 37 -2.94 21.02 5.14
C PHE A 37 -3.65 22.36 4.94
N HIS A 38 -2.94 23.45 5.21
CA HIS A 38 -3.46 24.81 5.06
C HIS A 38 -2.99 25.51 3.79
N THR A 39 -1.86 25.06 3.22
CA THR A 39 -1.24 25.68 2.04
C THR A 39 -0.85 24.65 1.00
N MET A 40 -0.66 25.09 -0.25
CA MET A 40 -0.10 24.24 -1.30
C MET A 40 1.26 23.66 -0.92
N ASN A 41 2.05 24.40 -0.13
CA ASN A 41 3.38 23.94 0.27
C ASN A 41 3.31 22.77 1.28
N ASP A 42 2.24 22.69 2.09
CA ASP A 42 2.00 21.55 2.97
C ASP A 42 1.64 20.31 2.14
N LEU A 43 0.82 20.51 1.10
CA LEU A 43 0.47 19.45 0.14
C LEU A 43 1.68 18.98 -0.67
N TYR A 44 2.57 19.88 -1.10
CA TYR A 44 3.79 19.48 -1.81
C TYR A 44 4.65 18.58 -0.93
N ARG A 45 4.90 18.95 0.33
CA ARG A 45 5.65 18.10 1.27
C ARG A 45 5.01 16.72 1.44
N PHE A 46 3.68 16.68 1.55
CA PHE A 46 2.94 15.42 1.60
C PHE A 46 3.17 14.60 0.34
N MET A 47 2.94 15.17 -0.86
CA MET A 47 3.05 14.44 -2.12
C MET A 47 4.48 13.93 -2.38
N GLU A 48 5.48 14.80 -2.17
CA GLU A 48 6.90 14.51 -2.35
C GLU A 48 7.41 13.40 -1.41
N THR A 49 6.76 13.23 -0.26
CA THR A 49 7.06 12.17 0.71
C THR A 49 6.22 10.91 0.45
N HIS A 50 4.93 11.08 0.17
CA HIS A 50 3.98 9.99 0.00
C HIS A 50 4.19 9.20 -1.29
N VAL A 51 4.73 9.83 -2.34
CA VAL A 51 5.06 9.16 -3.62
C VAL A 51 5.95 7.91 -3.43
N TYR A 52 6.80 7.89 -2.41
CA TYR A 52 7.61 6.72 -2.07
C TYR A 52 6.79 5.54 -1.52
N ALA A 53 5.69 5.83 -0.81
CA ALA A 53 4.76 4.80 -0.36
C ALA A 53 3.84 4.30 -1.48
N VAL A 54 3.52 5.16 -2.45
CA VAL A 54 2.83 4.72 -3.68
C VAL A 54 3.74 3.78 -4.46
N TRP A 55 5.03 4.10 -4.57
CA TRP A 55 6.01 3.24 -5.23
C TRP A 55 6.26 1.91 -4.49
N ASP A 56 6.42 1.92 -3.16
CA ASP A 56 6.76 0.70 -2.42
C ASP A 56 5.60 -0.28 -2.28
N PHE A 57 4.36 0.21 -2.36
CA PHE A 57 3.16 -0.61 -2.48
C PHE A 57 3.27 -1.59 -3.65
N MET A 58 3.73 -1.11 -4.81
CA MET A 58 3.98 -1.96 -5.98
C MET A 58 4.98 -3.07 -5.69
N SER A 59 5.96 -2.82 -4.82
CA SER A 59 6.96 -3.84 -4.45
C SER A 59 6.36 -4.95 -3.59
N LEU A 60 5.42 -4.64 -2.68
CA LEU A 60 4.64 -5.64 -1.96
C LEU A 60 3.75 -6.44 -2.92
N LEU A 61 3.04 -5.74 -3.81
CA LEU A 61 2.17 -6.38 -4.80
C LEU A 61 2.97 -7.33 -5.72
N LYS A 62 4.19 -6.95 -6.14
CA LYS A 62 5.06 -7.84 -6.91
C LYS A 62 5.57 -9.04 -6.13
N ALA A 63 5.86 -8.89 -4.84
CA ALA A 63 6.21 -10.02 -4.00
C ALA A 63 5.03 -11.03 -3.91
N LEU A 64 3.80 -10.51 -3.76
CA LEU A 64 2.59 -11.33 -3.79
C LEU A 64 2.34 -11.97 -5.16
N GLN A 65 2.47 -11.22 -6.25
CA GLN A 65 2.27 -11.72 -7.60
C GLN A 65 3.24 -12.88 -7.90
N ARG A 66 4.51 -12.73 -7.55
CA ARG A 66 5.50 -13.80 -7.69
C ARG A 66 5.21 -15.02 -6.83
N GLY A 67 4.61 -14.84 -5.65
CA GLY A 67 4.31 -15.93 -4.72
C GLY A 67 2.97 -16.64 -4.97
N LEU A 68 2.00 -15.97 -5.60
CA LEU A 68 0.61 -16.43 -5.70
C LEU A 68 0.12 -16.64 -7.14
N THR A 69 0.86 -16.13 -8.12
CA THR A 69 0.57 -16.26 -9.56
C THR A 69 1.74 -16.95 -10.27
N CYS A 70 1.79 -16.86 -11.60
CA CYS A 70 2.93 -17.29 -12.38
C CYS A 70 3.37 -16.15 -13.29
N VAL A 71 4.61 -15.70 -13.12
CA VAL A 71 5.26 -14.66 -13.94
C VAL A 71 6.50 -15.19 -14.67
N ASP A 72 6.72 -16.50 -14.60
CA ASP A 72 7.88 -17.20 -15.16
C ASP A 72 7.50 -18.05 -16.39
N VAL A 73 8.50 -18.43 -17.18
CA VAL A 73 8.36 -19.34 -18.33
C VAL A 73 9.16 -20.62 -18.06
N PRO A 74 8.57 -21.83 -18.23
CA PRO A 74 7.20 -22.10 -18.70
C PRO A 74 6.12 -21.77 -17.66
N TRP A 75 4.94 -21.37 -18.16
CA TRP A 75 3.79 -21.07 -17.31
C TRP A 75 3.21 -22.34 -16.69
N LEU A 76 2.83 -22.24 -15.41
CA LEU A 76 2.08 -23.25 -14.67
C LEU A 76 0.88 -22.62 -13.96
N PRO A 77 -0.27 -23.33 -13.84
CA PRO A 77 -1.43 -22.82 -13.13
C PRO A 77 -1.15 -22.69 -11.63
N SER A 78 -1.69 -21.65 -10.99
CA SER A 78 -1.57 -21.44 -9.54
C SER A 78 -2.34 -22.51 -8.76
N ALA A 79 -1.75 -22.98 -7.66
CA ALA A 79 -2.43 -23.85 -6.68
C ALA A 79 -3.53 -23.12 -5.89
N ASP A 80 -3.57 -21.79 -5.98
CA ASP A 80 -4.57 -20.94 -5.35
C ASP A 80 -5.25 -20.00 -6.36
N PRO A 81 -6.27 -20.49 -7.09
CA PRO A 81 -6.96 -19.68 -8.09
C PRO A 81 -7.62 -18.41 -7.53
N VAL A 82 -8.06 -18.43 -6.26
CA VAL A 82 -8.74 -17.28 -5.63
C VAL A 82 -7.75 -16.17 -5.33
N SER A 83 -6.62 -16.48 -4.68
CA SER A 83 -5.58 -15.49 -4.43
C SER A 83 -4.89 -15.05 -5.72
N CYS A 84 -4.71 -15.96 -6.69
CA CYS A 84 -4.20 -15.62 -8.02
C CYS A 84 -5.10 -14.61 -8.72
N HIS A 85 -6.41 -14.83 -8.69
CA HIS A 85 -7.40 -13.93 -9.27
C HIS A 85 -7.37 -12.55 -8.59
N LEU A 86 -7.40 -12.50 -7.26
CA LEU A 86 -7.29 -11.24 -6.50
C LEU A 86 -6.04 -10.45 -6.89
N VAL A 87 -4.87 -11.08 -6.80
CA VAL A 87 -3.60 -10.38 -7.06
C VAL A 87 -3.53 -9.89 -8.50
N ASN A 88 -4.02 -10.66 -9.48
CA ASN A 88 -4.05 -10.19 -10.87
C ASN A 88 -5.06 -9.05 -11.09
N GLN A 89 -6.20 -9.02 -10.39
CA GLN A 89 -7.13 -7.89 -10.44
C GLN A 89 -6.49 -6.62 -9.89
N ILE A 90 -5.85 -6.71 -8.73
CA ILE A 90 -5.13 -5.57 -8.13
C ILE A 90 -4.00 -5.12 -9.07
N VAL A 91 -3.22 -6.04 -9.64
CA VAL A 91 -2.18 -5.68 -10.62
C VAL A 91 -2.75 -4.96 -11.84
N LEU A 92 -3.91 -5.40 -12.36
CA LEU A 92 -4.55 -4.74 -13.50
C LEU A 92 -4.89 -3.28 -13.19
N GLY A 93 -5.48 -3.01 -12.02
CA GLY A 93 -5.75 -1.65 -11.56
C GLY A 93 -4.46 -0.86 -11.34
N GLU A 94 -3.56 -1.39 -10.52
CA GLU A 94 -2.42 -0.61 -10.04
C GLU A 94 -1.36 -0.34 -11.12
N GLU A 95 -1.17 -1.24 -12.08
CA GLU A 95 -0.16 -1.08 -13.14
C GLU A 95 -0.69 -0.56 -14.46
N SER A 96 -2.00 -0.61 -14.68
CA SER A 96 -2.57 -0.40 -16.01
C SER A 96 -4.01 0.11 -16.01
N ASP A 97 -4.43 0.84 -14.98
CA ASP A 97 -5.74 1.48 -14.94
C ASP A 97 -5.95 2.45 -16.11
N VAL A 98 -7.20 2.86 -16.30
CA VAL A 98 -7.59 3.82 -17.34
C VAL A 98 -7.84 5.19 -16.71
N TYR A 99 -6.98 6.16 -17.08
CA TYR A 99 -7.19 7.57 -16.80
C TYR A 99 -7.26 8.36 -18.11
N ALA A 100 -8.30 9.17 -18.28
CA ALA A 100 -8.50 9.99 -19.49
C ALA A 100 -8.33 9.22 -20.82
N HIS A 101 -8.87 8.00 -20.88
CA HIS A 101 -8.78 7.07 -22.02
C HIS A 101 -7.36 6.55 -22.35
N GLN A 102 -6.41 6.68 -21.43
CA GLN A 102 -5.05 6.14 -21.55
C GLN A 102 -4.78 5.14 -20.43
N HIS A 103 -3.99 4.11 -20.73
CA HIS A 103 -3.51 3.18 -19.71
C HIS A 103 -2.30 3.77 -18.98
N MET A 104 -2.35 3.77 -17.65
CA MET A 104 -1.23 4.15 -16.80
C MET A 104 -1.32 3.46 -15.44
N SER A 105 -0.17 3.31 -14.80
CA SER A 105 -0.13 2.87 -13.41
C SER A 105 -0.64 3.96 -12.46
N HIS A 106 -1.13 3.55 -11.29
CA HIS A 106 -1.47 4.47 -10.20
C HIS A 106 -0.25 5.30 -9.76
N PHE A 107 0.96 4.73 -9.85
CA PHE A 107 2.19 5.48 -9.60
C PHE A 107 2.44 6.59 -10.62
N GLU A 108 2.28 6.32 -11.92
CA GLU A 108 2.40 7.33 -12.98
C GLU A 108 1.33 8.42 -12.85
N LEU A 109 0.10 8.02 -12.51
CA LEU A 109 -0.99 8.95 -12.24
C LEU A 109 -0.68 9.86 -11.03
N TYR A 110 -0.05 9.32 -9.97
CA TYR A 110 0.39 10.12 -8.84
C TYR A 110 1.46 11.14 -9.25
N LEU A 111 2.44 10.76 -10.08
CA LEU A 111 3.43 11.68 -10.62
C LEU A 111 2.78 12.77 -11.50
N LEU A 112 1.78 12.39 -12.32
CA LEU A 112 1.00 13.35 -13.09
C LEU A 112 0.29 14.34 -12.17
N ALA A 113 -0.32 13.86 -11.09
CA ALA A 113 -0.95 14.70 -10.07
C ALA A 113 0.05 15.66 -9.41
N MET A 114 1.26 15.19 -9.08
CA MET A 114 2.35 16.03 -8.56
C MET A 114 2.69 17.16 -9.54
N HIS A 115 2.91 16.83 -10.81
CA HIS A 115 3.23 17.83 -11.83
C HIS A 115 2.11 18.86 -12.02
N SER A 116 0.85 18.40 -12.10
CA SER A 116 -0.31 19.30 -12.24
C SER A 116 -0.47 20.23 -11.03
N ALA A 117 -0.18 19.74 -9.82
CA ALA A 117 -0.23 20.55 -8.60
C ALA A 117 0.97 21.49 -8.46
N GLY A 118 2.11 21.18 -9.10
CA GLY A 118 3.37 21.92 -8.98
C GLY A 118 4.35 21.37 -7.93
N ALA A 119 4.12 20.16 -7.42
CA ALA A 119 5.04 19.45 -6.52
C ALA A 119 6.26 18.91 -7.28
N SER A 120 7.41 18.83 -6.62
CA SER A 120 8.66 18.36 -7.24
C SER A 120 8.75 16.84 -7.30
N THR A 121 9.05 16.28 -8.47
CA THR A 121 9.34 14.84 -8.62
C THR A 121 10.84 14.54 -8.58
N GLN A 122 11.70 15.55 -8.47
CA GLN A 122 13.15 15.39 -8.65
C GLN A 122 13.78 14.29 -7.79
N SER A 123 13.37 14.21 -6.51
CA SER A 123 13.87 13.20 -5.58
C SER A 123 13.48 11.79 -6.04
N ILE A 124 12.18 11.55 -6.29
CA ILE A 124 11.71 10.23 -6.71
C ILE A 124 12.22 9.84 -8.11
N ASP A 125 12.37 10.79 -9.03
CA ASP A 125 12.94 10.55 -10.36
C ASP A 125 14.41 10.12 -10.27
N THR A 126 15.19 10.78 -9.40
CA THR A 126 16.57 10.41 -9.11
C THR A 126 16.64 9.00 -8.52
N PHE A 127 15.75 8.70 -7.56
CA PHE A 127 15.65 7.38 -6.96
C PHE A 127 15.39 6.29 -8.02
N LEU A 128 14.41 6.48 -8.91
CA LEU A 128 14.08 5.54 -9.98
C LEU A 128 15.23 5.39 -10.99
N ALA A 129 15.91 6.47 -11.37
CA ALA A 129 17.07 6.42 -12.25
C ALA A 129 18.22 5.60 -11.64
N LEU A 130 18.45 5.72 -10.33
CA LEU A 130 19.45 4.93 -9.61
C LEU A 130 19.07 3.45 -9.56
N LEU A 131 17.79 3.12 -9.34
CA LEU A 131 17.35 1.72 -9.40
C LEU A 131 17.52 1.13 -10.82
N ARG A 132 17.18 1.89 -11.86
CA ARG A 132 17.37 1.48 -13.26
C ARG A 132 18.84 1.23 -13.62
N SER A 133 19.77 1.94 -12.98
CA SER A 133 21.21 1.71 -13.14
C SER A 133 21.77 0.60 -12.23
N GLY A 134 20.91 -0.13 -11.50
CA GLY A 134 21.28 -1.28 -10.70
C GLY A 134 21.68 -0.94 -9.25
N SER A 135 21.46 0.29 -8.79
CA SER A 135 21.68 0.63 -7.38
C SER A 135 20.67 -0.08 -6.49
N GLY A 136 21.12 -0.60 -5.34
CA GLY A 136 20.21 -1.16 -4.34
C GLY A 136 19.35 -0.07 -3.68
N VAL A 137 18.12 -0.42 -3.28
CA VAL A 137 17.11 0.49 -2.71
C VAL A 137 17.68 1.38 -1.59
N LYS A 138 18.39 0.79 -0.62
CA LYS A 138 18.97 1.53 0.51
C LYS A 138 19.93 2.63 0.08
N LYS A 139 20.76 2.37 -0.94
CA LYS A 139 21.71 3.35 -1.50
C LYS A 139 20.98 4.41 -2.33
N ALA A 140 20.02 3.98 -3.14
CA ALA A 140 19.23 4.87 -3.99
C ALA A 140 18.44 5.90 -3.15
N LEU A 141 17.82 5.48 -2.03
CA LEU A 141 17.10 6.39 -1.12
C LEU A 141 18.00 7.51 -0.58
N VAL A 142 19.24 7.17 -0.21
CA VAL A 142 20.21 8.14 0.32
C VAL A 142 20.66 9.12 -0.77
N ALA A 143 21.04 8.61 -1.93
CA ALA A 143 21.53 9.42 -3.04
C ALA A 143 20.44 10.31 -3.67
N ALA A 144 19.19 9.87 -3.63
CA ALA A 144 18.03 10.65 -4.05
C ALA A 144 17.57 11.71 -3.03
N VAL A 145 18.19 11.74 -1.85
CA VAL A 145 17.81 12.61 -0.73
C VAL A 145 16.33 12.41 -0.38
N ALA A 146 15.88 11.15 -0.34
CA ALA A 146 14.50 10.82 -0.01
C ALA A 146 14.15 11.34 1.40
N PRO A 147 12.94 11.88 1.62
CA PRO A 147 12.50 12.32 2.94
C PRO A 147 12.69 11.21 3.98
N MET A 148 13.16 11.57 5.18
CA MET A 148 13.61 10.58 6.18
C MET A 148 12.52 9.58 6.57
N GLY A 149 11.27 10.06 6.72
CA GLY A 149 10.10 9.22 6.97
C GLY A 149 9.85 8.24 5.82
N ALA A 150 9.84 8.73 4.58
CA ALA A 150 9.70 7.90 3.38
C ALA A 150 10.82 6.84 3.27
N ALA A 151 12.07 7.23 3.47
CA ALA A 151 13.19 6.31 3.41
C ALA A 151 13.09 5.20 4.48
N SER A 152 12.61 5.53 5.67
CA SER A 152 12.40 4.56 6.76
C SER A 152 11.24 3.62 6.44
N PHE A 153 10.15 4.16 5.88
CA PHE A 153 8.99 3.41 5.44
C PHE A 153 9.33 2.39 4.35
N VAL A 154 10.01 2.83 3.28
CA VAL A 154 10.46 1.95 2.19
C VAL A 154 11.42 0.87 2.70
N ARG A 155 12.35 1.21 3.61
CA ARG A 155 13.26 0.22 4.21
C ARG A 155 12.51 -0.84 4.99
N HIS A 156 11.46 -0.46 5.72
CA HIS A 156 10.62 -1.40 6.45
C HIS A 156 9.92 -2.37 5.48
N THR A 157 9.31 -1.84 4.42
CA THR A 157 8.67 -2.63 3.35
C THR A 157 9.64 -3.64 2.74
N PHE A 158 10.84 -3.20 2.36
CA PHE A 158 11.84 -4.08 1.76
C PHE A 158 12.41 -5.12 2.75
N ALA A 159 12.58 -4.76 4.03
CA ALA A 159 12.97 -5.74 5.05
C ALA A 159 11.92 -6.85 5.22
N LEU A 160 10.63 -6.51 5.12
CA LEU A 160 9.55 -7.50 5.13
C LEU A 160 9.60 -8.40 3.88
N ILE A 161 9.77 -7.81 2.69
CA ILE A 161 9.89 -8.56 1.42
C ILE A 161 11.09 -9.53 1.47
N GLU A 162 12.24 -9.07 2.01
CA GLU A 162 13.46 -9.86 2.16
C GLU A 162 13.26 -11.13 3.03
N THR A 163 12.25 -11.17 3.90
CA THR A 163 11.94 -12.38 4.69
C THR A 163 11.42 -13.54 3.84
N GLY A 164 10.85 -13.27 2.66
CA GLY A 164 10.20 -14.26 1.81
C GLY A 164 8.93 -14.89 2.41
N LYS A 165 8.46 -14.41 3.57
CA LYS A 165 7.30 -14.97 4.28
C LYS A 165 6.01 -14.43 3.68
N LEU A 166 5.43 -15.19 2.75
CA LEU A 166 4.29 -14.75 1.95
C LEU A 166 3.05 -14.40 2.82
N HIS A 167 2.79 -15.12 3.91
CA HIS A 167 1.71 -14.82 4.86
C HIS A 167 1.92 -13.48 5.58
N ALA A 168 3.16 -13.14 5.93
CA ALA A 168 3.50 -11.87 6.57
C ALA A 168 3.40 -10.70 5.59
N ILE A 169 3.90 -10.89 4.36
CA ILE A 169 3.77 -9.91 3.26
C ILE A 169 2.29 -9.65 2.95
N ALA A 170 1.49 -10.71 2.81
CA ALA A 170 0.05 -10.61 2.56
C ALA A 170 -0.66 -9.86 3.69
N SER A 171 -0.32 -10.15 4.95
CA SER A 171 -0.94 -9.46 6.09
C SER A 171 -0.60 -7.98 6.15
N ALA A 172 0.66 -7.60 5.91
CA ALA A 172 1.06 -6.20 5.84
C ALA A 172 0.44 -5.47 4.64
N PHE A 173 0.28 -6.14 3.51
CA PHE A 173 -0.41 -5.61 2.33
C PHE A 173 -1.89 -5.36 2.63
N THR A 174 -2.61 -6.38 3.11
CA THR A 174 -4.04 -6.30 3.41
C THR A 174 -4.35 -5.22 4.45
N PHE A 175 -3.76 -5.31 5.63
CA PHE A 175 -4.16 -4.45 6.76
C PHE A 175 -3.42 -3.12 6.79
N GLY A 176 -2.22 -3.05 6.22
CA GLY A 176 -1.39 -1.85 6.26
C GLY A 176 -1.54 -0.95 5.03
N ARG A 177 -2.16 -1.44 3.95
CA ARG A 177 -2.28 -0.73 2.68
C ARG A 177 -3.72 -0.78 2.16
N GLU A 178 -4.22 -1.95 1.77
CA GLU A 178 -5.52 -2.10 1.10
C GLU A 178 -6.69 -1.61 1.98
N ASP A 179 -6.81 -2.11 3.20
CA ASP A 179 -7.95 -1.84 4.10
C ASP A 179 -7.94 -0.39 4.63
N LEU A 180 -6.76 0.22 4.73
CA LEU A 180 -6.56 1.53 5.34
C LEU A 180 -6.72 2.70 4.36
N ILE A 181 -6.41 2.48 3.07
CA ILE A 181 -6.34 3.54 2.07
C ILE A 181 -7.68 4.28 1.89
N PRO A 182 -8.85 3.62 1.80
CA PRO A 182 -10.14 4.30 1.66
C PRO A 182 -10.43 5.28 2.80
N ASP A 183 -10.30 4.85 4.05
CA ASP A 183 -10.54 5.69 5.23
C ASP A 183 -9.56 6.86 5.31
N MET A 184 -8.29 6.61 4.98
CA MET A 184 -7.26 7.64 4.88
C MET A 184 -7.66 8.73 3.88
N PHE A 185 -8.00 8.33 2.66
CA PHE A 185 -8.29 9.28 1.57
C PHE A 185 -9.62 10.00 1.79
N GLN A 186 -10.63 9.33 2.36
CA GLN A 186 -11.85 10.02 2.78
C GLN A 186 -11.54 11.10 3.83
N GLY A 187 -10.72 10.76 4.84
CA GLY A 187 -10.29 11.71 5.87
C GLY A 187 -9.50 12.90 5.34
N PHE A 188 -8.79 12.75 4.20
CA PHE A 188 -8.16 13.85 3.46
C PHE A 188 -9.21 14.72 2.76
N LEU A 189 -10.11 14.10 1.98
CA LEU A 189 -11.11 14.80 1.19
C LEU A 189 -12.04 15.64 2.07
N ASP A 190 -12.46 15.12 3.22
CA ASP A 190 -13.34 15.81 4.17
C ASP A 190 -12.73 17.08 4.78
N ARG A 191 -11.39 17.18 4.77
CA ARG A 191 -10.64 18.28 5.41
C ARG A 191 -9.94 19.19 4.42
N LEU A 192 -9.97 18.87 3.13
CA LEU A 192 -9.33 19.68 2.10
C LEU A 192 -10.08 21.01 1.90
N SER A 193 -9.35 22.12 2.03
CA SER A 193 -9.88 23.46 1.77
C SER A 193 -10.43 23.57 0.33
N PRO A 194 -11.66 24.11 0.14
CA PRO A 194 -12.23 24.33 -1.19
C PRO A 194 -11.37 25.22 -2.09
N GLU A 195 -10.59 26.14 -1.51
CA GLU A 195 -9.70 27.01 -2.28
C GLU A 195 -8.54 26.26 -2.94
N LEU A 196 -8.13 25.10 -2.40
CA LEU A 196 -7.02 24.30 -2.94
C LEU A 196 -7.48 23.31 -4.02
N GLN A 197 -8.76 22.91 -4.02
CA GLN A 197 -9.30 21.87 -4.92
C GLN A 197 -9.05 22.11 -6.42
N PRO A 198 -9.19 23.33 -6.98
CA PRO A 198 -9.01 23.54 -8.42
C PRO A 198 -7.61 23.22 -8.93
N LYS A 199 -6.59 23.22 -8.07
CA LYS A 199 -5.21 22.87 -8.43
C LYS A 199 -4.90 21.39 -8.26
N LEU A 200 -5.85 20.61 -7.77
CA LEU A 200 -5.67 19.23 -7.34
C LEU A 200 -6.58 18.26 -8.11
N GLU A 201 -7.17 18.66 -9.23
CA GLU A 201 -8.15 17.84 -9.96
C GLU A 201 -7.67 16.40 -10.22
N THR A 202 -6.47 16.23 -10.78
CA THR A 202 -5.88 14.90 -11.00
C THR A 202 -5.62 14.15 -9.69
N PHE A 203 -5.20 14.87 -8.65
CA PHE A 203 -4.95 14.27 -7.34
C PHE A 203 -6.24 13.80 -6.68
N LEU A 204 -7.30 14.61 -6.73
CA LEU A 204 -8.63 14.26 -6.24
C LEU A 204 -9.20 13.07 -7.00
N TRP A 205 -8.99 13.00 -8.33
CA TRP A 205 -9.36 11.81 -9.10
C TRP A 205 -8.63 10.56 -8.58
N TYR A 206 -7.31 10.65 -8.38
CA TYR A 206 -6.50 9.56 -7.84
C TYR A 206 -7.03 9.07 -6.49
N LEU A 207 -7.34 9.98 -5.56
CA LEU A 207 -7.87 9.63 -4.24
C LEU A 207 -9.25 8.96 -4.32
N ASN A 208 -10.18 9.53 -5.09
CA ASN A 208 -11.52 8.96 -5.27
C ASN A 208 -11.46 7.58 -5.93
N ARG A 209 -10.54 7.37 -6.89
CA ARG A 209 -10.37 6.09 -7.57
C ARG A 209 -10.01 4.97 -6.61
N HIS A 210 -9.14 5.22 -5.64
CA HIS A 210 -8.77 4.23 -4.61
C HIS A 210 -9.91 3.99 -3.61
N ILE A 211 -10.69 5.02 -3.26
CA ILE A 211 -11.88 4.82 -2.40
C ILE A 211 -12.90 3.89 -3.09
N GLU A 212 -13.15 4.10 -4.39
CA GLU A 212 -14.10 3.29 -5.17
C GLU A 212 -13.63 1.85 -5.39
N VAL A 213 -12.35 1.65 -5.73
CA VAL A 213 -11.79 0.34 -6.10
C VAL A 213 -11.44 -0.49 -4.87
N ASP A 214 -10.75 0.10 -3.88
CA ASP A 214 -10.22 -0.65 -2.73
C ASP A 214 -11.31 -0.89 -1.67
N GLY A 215 -12.32 -0.02 -1.59
CA GLY A 215 -13.47 -0.18 -0.69
C GLY A 215 -14.48 -1.27 -1.09
N GLY A 216 -14.28 -1.91 -2.24
CA GLY A 216 -15.18 -2.90 -2.83
C GLY A 216 -14.85 -4.36 -2.52
N GLU A 217 -14.69 -5.17 -3.57
CA GLU A 217 -14.55 -6.64 -3.46
C GLU A 217 -13.18 -7.11 -2.94
N HIS A 218 -12.16 -6.24 -2.97
CA HIS A 218 -10.79 -6.61 -2.63
C HIS A 218 -10.60 -6.94 -1.14
N GLY A 219 -11.20 -6.17 -0.23
CA GLY A 219 -11.06 -6.36 1.22
C GLY A 219 -11.40 -7.79 1.67
N PRO A 220 -12.63 -8.30 1.43
CA PRO A 220 -13.00 -9.67 1.80
C PRO A 220 -12.12 -10.76 1.15
N MET A 221 -11.65 -10.54 -0.09
CA MET A 221 -10.76 -11.48 -0.77
C MET A 221 -9.35 -11.45 -0.16
N ALA A 222 -8.86 -10.28 0.25
CA ALA A 222 -7.56 -10.10 0.88
C ALA A 222 -7.50 -10.76 2.27
N LEU A 223 -8.59 -10.70 3.04
CA LEU A 223 -8.72 -11.44 4.31
C LEU A 223 -8.68 -12.97 4.09
N LYS A 224 -9.38 -13.46 3.07
CA LYS A 224 -9.34 -14.89 2.69
C LYS A 224 -7.94 -15.33 2.26
N MET A 225 -7.22 -14.48 1.53
CA MET A 225 -5.83 -14.73 1.15
C MET A 225 -4.92 -14.89 2.38
N VAL A 226 -5.01 -13.96 3.36
CA VAL A 226 -4.24 -14.06 4.61
C VAL A 226 -4.58 -15.36 5.35
N ALA A 227 -5.87 -15.66 5.53
CA ALA A 227 -6.32 -16.88 6.20
C ALA A 227 -5.78 -18.14 5.53
N LYS A 228 -5.80 -18.20 4.20
CA LYS A 228 -5.31 -19.35 3.44
C LYS A 228 -3.80 -19.51 3.52
N LEU A 229 -3.06 -18.41 3.49
CA LEU A 229 -1.60 -18.42 3.64
C LEU A 229 -1.14 -18.83 5.04
N CYS A 230 -1.88 -18.43 6.08
CA CYS A 230 -1.62 -18.85 7.44
C CYS A 230 -2.06 -20.30 7.71
N GLY A 231 -3.20 -20.72 7.14
CA GLY A 231 -3.76 -22.05 7.34
C GLY A 231 -4.01 -22.34 8.83
N SER A 232 -3.65 -23.55 9.27
CA SER A 232 -3.77 -23.98 10.67
C SER A 232 -2.48 -23.78 11.47
N ASP A 233 -1.49 -23.04 10.95
CA ASP A 233 -0.18 -22.85 11.60
C ASP A 233 -0.20 -21.62 12.53
N PRO A 234 -0.14 -21.80 13.86
CA PRO A 234 -0.17 -20.67 14.80
C PRO A 234 1.02 -19.73 14.65
N MET A 235 2.18 -20.23 14.18
CA MET A 235 3.35 -19.38 13.95
C MET A 235 3.10 -18.41 12.80
N ARG A 236 2.47 -18.87 11.71
CA ARG A 236 2.12 -17.99 10.58
C ARG A 236 1.13 -16.91 10.99
N TRP A 237 0.12 -17.26 11.79
CA TRP A 237 -0.82 -16.27 12.34
C TRP A 237 -0.12 -15.22 13.20
N ARG A 238 0.79 -15.64 14.07
CA ARG A 238 1.61 -14.73 14.88
C ARG A 238 2.45 -13.79 14.02
N GLU A 239 3.17 -14.32 13.05
CA GLU A 239 4.04 -13.55 12.15
C GLU A 239 3.22 -12.60 11.25
N ALA A 240 2.05 -13.01 10.80
CA ALA A 240 1.11 -12.16 10.07
C ALA A 240 0.66 -10.98 10.94
N ALA A 241 0.24 -11.24 12.19
CA ALA A 241 -0.17 -10.19 13.12
C ALA A 241 0.96 -9.21 13.45
N GLU A 242 2.18 -9.71 13.66
CA GLU A 242 3.37 -8.87 13.87
C GLU A 242 3.69 -8.01 12.63
N ALA A 243 3.56 -8.55 11.42
CA ALA A 243 3.79 -7.82 10.18
C ALA A 243 2.73 -6.74 9.93
N ALA A 244 1.44 -7.03 10.16
CA ALA A 244 0.36 -6.05 10.07
C ALA A 244 0.56 -4.89 11.07
N GLU A 245 0.85 -5.22 12.33
CA GLU A 245 1.13 -4.21 13.36
C GLU A 245 2.33 -3.33 12.98
N ALA A 246 3.43 -3.93 12.52
CA ALA A 246 4.62 -3.21 12.12
C ALA A 246 4.38 -2.31 10.89
N ALA A 247 3.59 -2.77 9.92
CA ALA A 247 3.23 -2.00 8.74
C ALA A 247 2.38 -0.76 9.07
N LEU A 248 1.47 -0.87 10.04
CA LEU A 248 0.68 0.26 10.54
C LEU A 248 1.54 1.24 11.35
N ARG A 249 2.43 0.73 12.23
CA ARG A 249 3.38 1.59 12.95
C ARG A 249 4.32 2.33 12.01
N ALA A 250 4.80 1.68 10.95
CA ALA A 250 5.62 2.33 9.93
C ALA A 250 4.84 3.44 9.21
N ARG A 251 3.56 3.22 8.91
CA ARG A 251 2.67 4.24 8.31
C ARG A 251 2.49 5.44 9.24
N LEU A 252 2.23 5.17 10.52
CA LEU A 252 2.09 6.22 11.53
C LEU A 252 3.38 7.04 11.66
N ALA A 253 4.54 6.38 11.68
CA ALA A 253 5.84 7.06 11.70
C ALA A 253 6.08 7.91 10.44
N LEU A 254 5.66 7.44 9.27
CA LEU A 254 5.71 8.23 8.03
C LEU A 254 4.88 9.51 8.17
N TRP A 255 3.64 9.42 8.66
CA TRP A 255 2.77 10.58 8.80
C TRP A 255 3.21 11.53 9.91
N ASN A 256 3.72 11.01 11.03
CA ASN A 256 4.33 11.82 12.08
C ASN A 256 5.55 12.61 11.59
N SER A 257 6.24 12.15 10.54
CA SER A 257 7.36 12.90 9.95
C SER A 257 6.91 14.07 9.06
N LEU A 258 5.62 14.16 8.75
CA LEU A 258 4.99 15.20 7.93
C LEU A 258 4.14 16.18 8.75
N ALA A 259 3.76 15.81 9.97
CA ALA A 259 2.90 16.58 10.86
C ALA A 259 3.68 17.62 11.68
#